data_AF-A0A2V2PMZ0-F1
#
_entry.id   AF-A0A2V2PMZ0-F1
#
_cell.length_a   1.000
_cell.length_b   1.000
_cell.length_c   1.000
_cell.angle_alpha   90.00
_cell.angle_beta   90.00
_cell.angle_gamma   90.00
#
_symmetry.space_group_name_H-M   'P 1'
#
loop_
_entity.id
_entity.type
_entity.pdbx_description
1 polymer ?
#
loop_
_entity_poly.entity_id
_entity_poly.type
_entity_poly.pdbx_seq_one_letter_code
_entity_poly.pdbx_strand_id
1 'polypeptide(L)'
;MTVDDGPSAPTTDPVAEFASSLRRLRLDAGNPTFESMERRSGRSRASLNGASKGRKFPTWDVTRDFVAACGGDLAEWRQQWQAARDAQSHIPQQGDGKPSPYRGLEPYGRDDADLFFGRERLVARLTELTTRARFTVVLGASGSGKSSLLRAGFIPRVRNTEGERPSVVRTLKPGATPLTGNRTRLRSSERPGDTLLVVDQFEELFTVCRDPAEREDFVEALLAAREPDSRLRVVVALRSDFFGRFTQHAGLAQAYQESHVLVGPMNREELREAVTKPVSVRGLNVRRTLTERAVSEVENDPAAVPLMSNALDQAWRFRTGHLLDEEAYDAAGGLHGAIAQQAESTYAAFTPTQAAHACRVLLRLVTPGDDGPCTRRRVRHAELHASLDEEGIRETRTVVEALVAARLLILDEDDEVDLAHEALLASWPRLREWIDAEHERLRVHRRLVDAAHEWHALDHAPDALYRGSRLDTPRRSSRPPSAPLSSPRWNGTSSPPRNTGAAGGSAVGRP
;
A
#
# COMPACT_ATOMS: atom_id res chain seq x y z
N MET A 1 43.61 28.35 -23.80
CA MET A 1 42.35 27.58 -23.88
C MET A 1 42.61 26.25 -23.18
N THR A 2 42.62 26.32 -21.85
CA THR A 2 42.97 25.23 -20.94
C THR A 2 41.69 24.49 -20.57
N VAL A 3 41.69 23.19 -20.86
CA VAL A 3 40.65 22.25 -20.46
C VAL A 3 40.74 22.06 -18.96
N ASP A 4 39.65 22.40 -18.27
CA ASP A 4 39.48 22.22 -16.83
C ASP A 4 38.85 20.84 -16.61
N ASP A 5 39.69 19.83 -16.36
CA ASP A 5 39.27 18.51 -15.89
C ASP A 5 38.90 18.62 -14.40
N GLY A 6 37.62 18.87 -14.14
CA GLY A 6 37.03 18.75 -12.80
C GLY A 6 37.05 17.29 -12.32
N PRO A 7 37.19 17.03 -11.00
CA PRO A 7 37.33 15.68 -10.48
C PRO A 7 36.03 14.89 -10.70
N SER A 8 36.15 13.76 -11.40
CA SER A 8 35.11 12.74 -11.47
C SER A 8 34.82 12.23 -10.05
N ALA A 9 33.63 12.52 -9.53
CA ALA A 9 33.16 11.91 -8.29
C ALA A 9 33.15 10.39 -8.46
N PRO A 10 33.69 9.60 -7.51
CA PRO A 10 33.61 8.16 -7.60
C PRO A 10 32.12 7.76 -7.50
N THR A 11 31.57 7.22 -8.58
CA THR A 11 30.28 6.52 -8.58
C THR A 11 30.47 5.23 -7.79
N THR A 12 30.36 5.32 -6.47
CA THR A 12 30.62 4.19 -5.59
C THR A 12 29.40 3.28 -5.59
N ASP A 13 29.56 2.03 -6.04
CA ASP A 13 28.52 1.00 -6.07
C ASP A 13 28.09 0.65 -4.62
N PRO A 14 26.85 0.96 -4.18
CA PRO A 14 26.33 0.72 -2.85
C PRO A 14 26.31 -0.77 -2.49
N VAL A 15 26.23 -1.65 -3.49
CA VAL A 15 26.34 -3.10 -3.28
C VAL A 15 27.78 -3.45 -2.89
N ALA A 16 28.76 -2.85 -3.57
CA ALA A 16 30.17 -3.03 -3.24
C ALA A 16 30.55 -2.37 -1.91
N GLU A 17 29.99 -1.21 -1.58
CA GLU A 17 30.17 -0.55 -0.28
C GLU A 17 29.58 -1.39 0.84
N PHE A 18 28.32 -1.83 0.70
CA PHE A 18 27.66 -2.64 1.70
C PHE A 18 28.38 -3.97 1.94
N ALA A 19 28.83 -4.64 0.88
CA ALA A 19 29.64 -5.84 1.00
C ALA A 19 31.02 -5.57 1.64
N SER A 20 31.58 -4.38 1.44
CA SER A 20 32.83 -3.96 2.11
C SER A 20 32.61 -3.73 3.61
N SER A 21 31.47 -3.15 3.99
CA SER A 21 31.07 -3.02 5.39
C SER A 21 30.90 -4.39 6.05
N LEU A 22 30.25 -5.36 5.38
CA LEU A 22 30.13 -6.74 5.91
C LEU A 22 31.49 -7.42 6.09
N ARG A 23 32.43 -7.19 5.16
CA ARG A 23 33.82 -7.68 5.31
C ARG A 23 34.53 -7.04 6.49
N ARG A 24 34.31 -5.75 6.73
CA ARG A 24 34.86 -5.02 7.89
C ARG A 24 34.30 -5.55 9.21
N LEU A 25 32.98 -5.72 9.31
CA LEU A 25 32.36 -6.34 10.48
C LEU A 25 32.95 -7.72 10.79
N ARG A 26 33.17 -8.54 9.75
CA ARG A 26 33.78 -9.87 9.94
C ARG A 26 35.21 -9.73 10.47
N LEU A 27 36.00 -8.80 9.97
CA LEU A 27 37.36 -8.56 10.45
C LEU A 27 37.37 -8.11 11.93
N ASP A 28 36.50 -7.17 12.29
CA ASP A 28 36.38 -6.65 13.65
C ASP A 28 35.92 -7.72 14.64
N ALA A 29 35.13 -8.70 14.19
CA ALA A 29 34.71 -9.87 14.94
C ALA A 29 35.79 -10.98 15.07
N GLY A 30 37.05 -10.69 14.72
CA GLY A 30 38.15 -11.67 14.75
C GLY A 30 38.23 -12.57 13.51
N ASN A 31 37.62 -12.13 12.40
CA ASN A 31 37.64 -12.79 11.10
C ASN A 31 37.17 -14.26 11.11
N PRO A 32 36.00 -14.59 11.68
CA PRO A 32 35.50 -15.96 11.75
C PRO A 32 35.37 -16.57 10.34
N THR A 33 35.71 -17.85 10.22
CA THR A 33 35.52 -18.59 8.97
C THR A 33 34.03 -18.72 8.66
N PHE A 34 33.65 -18.74 7.37
CA PHE A 34 32.24 -18.90 6.99
C PHE A 34 31.62 -20.21 7.49
N GLU A 35 32.44 -21.23 7.73
CA GLU A 35 32.01 -22.50 8.34
C GLU A 35 31.66 -22.35 9.83
N SER A 36 32.43 -21.53 10.57
CA SER A 36 32.12 -21.17 11.95
C SER A 36 30.84 -20.32 12.04
N MET A 37 30.66 -19.40 11.09
CA MET A 37 29.44 -18.58 11.01
C MET A 37 28.20 -19.41 10.67
N GLU A 38 28.30 -20.36 9.74
CA GLU A 38 27.22 -21.30 9.39
C GLU A 38 26.77 -22.12 10.60
N ARG A 39 27.71 -22.60 11.43
CA ARG A 39 27.37 -23.30 12.69
C ARG A 39 26.66 -22.42 13.71
N ARG A 40 26.87 -21.11 13.68
CA ARG A 40 26.27 -20.14 14.63
C ARG A 40 24.90 -19.64 14.18
N SER A 41 24.70 -19.43 12.88
CA SER A 41 23.47 -18.84 12.35
C SER A 41 22.56 -19.82 11.61
N GLY A 42 23.04 -21.03 11.29
CA GLY A 42 22.31 -22.00 10.48
C GLY A 42 22.19 -21.61 8.99
N ARG A 43 22.87 -20.54 8.55
CA ARG A 43 22.85 -20.07 7.16
C ARG A 43 24.00 -20.66 6.36
N SER A 44 23.71 -21.10 5.14
CA SER A 44 24.69 -21.81 4.31
C SER A 44 25.97 -20.99 4.09
N ARG A 45 27.12 -21.67 4.11
CA ARG A 45 28.44 -21.06 3.82
C ARG A 45 28.45 -20.30 2.49
N ALA A 46 27.75 -20.82 1.48
CA ALA A 46 27.66 -20.22 0.15
C ALA A 46 26.92 -18.87 0.17
N SER A 47 25.82 -18.78 0.92
CA SER A 47 25.04 -17.54 1.09
C SER A 47 25.82 -16.47 1.86
N LEU A 48 26.49 -16.85 2.96
CA LEU A 48 27.29 -15.92 3.77
C LEU A 48 28.50 -15.39 2.99
N ASN A 49 29.20 -16.26 2.26
CA ASN A 49 30.29 -15.86 1.38
C ASN A 49 29.78 -14.94 0.26
N GLY A 50 28.65 -15.29 -0.37
CA GLY A 50 28.00 -14.49 -1.40
C GLY A 50 27.69 -13.06 -0.95
N ALA A 51 27.15 -12.88 0.25
CA ALA A 51 26.81 -11.56 0.82
C ALA A 51 28.02 -10.62 0.91
N SER A 52 29.21 -11.16 1.21
CA SER A 52 30.45 -10.37 1.37
C SER A 52 31.21 -10.09 0.07
N LYS A 53 30.77 -10.64 -1.07
CA LYS A 53 31.46 -10.53 -2.37
C LYS A 53 31.10 -9.28 -3.18
N GLY A 54 30.01 -8.58 -2.83
CA GLY A 54 29.58 -7.37 -3.54
C GLY A 54 29.07 -7.60 -4.96
N ARG A 55 28.69 -8.84 -5.31
CA ARG A 55 28.12 -9.17 -6.64
C ARG A 55 26.60 -9.00 -6.71
N LYS A 56 25.93 -9.14 -5.57
CA LYS A 56 24.47 -9.05 -5.40
C LYS A 56 24.18 -8.48 -4.03
N PHE A 57 23.19 -7.60 -3.93
CA PHE A 57 22.76 -7.05 -2.64
C PHE A 57 22.12 -8.17 -1.81
N PRO A 58 22.62 -8.48 -0.60
CA PRO A 58 22.08 -9.56 0.21
C PRO A 58 20.69 -9.22 0.74
N THR A 59 19.83 -10.24 0.89
CA THR A 59 18.55 -10.07 1.57
C THR A 59 18.76 -9.77 3.05
N TRP A 60 17.76 -9.15 3.69
CA TRP A 60 17.87 -8.86 5.11
C TRP A 60 18.08 -10.11 5.96
N ASP A 61 17.46 -11.25 5.63
CA ASP A 61 17.70 -12.50 6.38
C ASP A 61 19.15 -12.95 6.32
N VAL A 62 19.78 -12.87 5.14
CA VAL A 62 21.20 -13.21 4.98
C VAL A 62 22.09 -12.22 5.73
N THR A 63 21.78 -10.93 5.67
CA THR A 63 22.50 -9.88 6.42
C THR A 63 22.34 -10.07 7.93
N ARG A 64 21.13 -10.32 8.43
CA ARG A 64 20.84 -10.56 9.85
C ARG A 64 21.64 -11.75 10.36
N ASP A 65 21.61 -12.87 9.64
CA ASP A 65 22.32 -14.10 10.03
C ASP A 65 23.85 -13.90 9.98
N PHE A 66 24.35 -13.10 9.04
CA PHE A 66 25.76 -12.72 8.96
C PHE A 66 26.18 -11.83 10.14
N VAL A 67 25.40 -10.78 10.42
CA VAL A 67 25.66 -9.82 11.50
C VAL A 67 25.58 -10.50 12.87
N ALA A 68 24.57 -11.34 13.08
CA ALA A 68 24.43 -12.14 14.30
C ALA A 68 25.62 -13.09 14.51
N ALA A 69 26.11 -13.75 13.45
CA ALA A 69 27.27 -14.64 13.55
C ALA A 69 28.58 -13.89 13.88
N CYS A 70 28.65 -12.59 13.53
CA CYS A 70 29.76 -11.69 13.85
C CYS A 70 29.53 -10.88 15.14
N GLY A 71 28.39 -11.00 15.81
CA GLY A 71 28.08 -10.25 17.04
C GLY A 71 27.82 -8.76 16.85
N GLY A 72 27.42 -8.32 15.66
CA GLY A 72 27.06 -6.92 15.39
C GLY A 72 25.65 -6.56 15.87
N ASP A 73 25.39 -5.25 16.03
CA ASP A 73 24.06 -4.74 16.39
C ASP A 73 23.08 -4.84 15.22
N LEU A 74 22.03 -5.65 15.38
CA LEU A 74 21.03 -5.87 14.34
C LEU A 74 20.21 -4.63 14.01
N ALA A 75 19.98 -3.71 14.95
CA ALA A 75 19.19 -2.50 14.71
C ALA A 75 19.95 -1.49 13.86
N GLU A 76 21.23 -1.29 14.17
CA GLU A 76 22.13 -0.42 13.41
C GLU A 76 22.33 -0.97 11.98
N TRP A 77 22.59 -2.27 11.87
CA TRP A 77 22.78 -2.92 10.56
C TRP A 77 21.51 -2.96 9.73
N ARG A 78 20.33 -2.94 10.36
CA ARG A 78 19.05 -2.81 9.65
C ARG A 78 18.91 -1.44 9.01
N GLN A 79 19.25 -0.38 9.73
CA GLN A 79 19.26 0.98 9.18
C GLN A 79 20.27 1.13 8.04
N GLN A 80 21.49 0.58 8.21
CA GLN A 80 22.51 0.60 7.16
C GLN A 80 22.09 -0.21 5.92
N TRP A 81 21.47 -1.38 6.11
CA TRP A 81 20.95 -2.19 5.01
C TRP A 81 19.85 -1.45 4.25
N GLN A 82 18.95 -0.78 4.97
CA GLN A 82 17.86 -0.02 4.37
C GLN A 82 18.38 1.22 3.63
N ALA A 83 19.29 1.98 4.23
CA ALA A 83 19.94 3.13 3.57
C ALA A 83 20.74 2.72 2.33
N ALA A 84 21.47 1.61 2.37
CA ALA A 84 22.22 1.11 1.21
C ALA A 84 21.28 0.57 0.11
N ARG A 85 20.12 0.02 0.48
CA ARG A 85 19.08 -0.42 -0.46
C ARG A 85 18.35 0.76 -1.09
N ASP A 86 18.07 1.81 -0.32
CA ASP A 86 17.50 3.06 -0.82
C ASP A 86 18.49 3.78 -1.74
N ALA A 87 19.77 3.84 -1.36
CA ALA A 87 20.85 4.35 -2.19
C ALA A 87 21.01 3.54 -3.49
N GLN A 88 20.92 2.20 -3.44
CA GLN A 88 20.89 1.34 -4.64
C GLN A 88 19.66 1.63 -5.51
N SER A 89 18.49 1.86 -4.90
CA SER A 89 17.25 2.20 -5.59
C SER A 89 17.32 3.56 -6.30
N HIS A 90 18.17 4.46 -5.79
CA HIS A 90 18.45 5.78 -6.37
C HIS A 90 19.60 5.79 -7.38
N ILE A 91 20.36 4.70 -7.54
CA ILE A 91 21.33 4.61 -8.63
C ILE A 91 20.60 4.34 -9.93
N PRO A 92 20.68 5.26 -10.90
CA PRO A 92 20.32 4.92 -12.26
C PRO A 92 21.45 4.03 -12.81
N GLN A 93 21.13 2.80 -13.22
CA GLN A 93 21.56 2.16 -14.49
C GLN A 93 21.87 0.65 -14.40
N GLN A 94 21.16 -0.15 -15.21
CA GLN A 94 21.66 -0.94 -16.35
C GLN A 94 20.45 -1.43 -17.19
N GLY A 95 19.62 -0.48 -17.61
CA GLY A 95 18.58 -0.71 -18.62
C GLY A 95 18.84 0.21 -19.80
N ASP A 96 18.29 -0.14 -20.96
CA ASP A 96 18.31 0.62 -22.22
C ASP A 96 17.66 2.03 -22.17
N GLY A 97 17.51 2.63 -20.98
CA GLY A 97 16.85 3.92 -20.75
C GLY A 97 15.34 3.90 -20.95
N LYS A 98 14.73 2.75 -21.30
CA LYS A 98 13.29 2.68 -21.53
C LYS A 98 12.51 2.83 -20.23
N PRO A 99 11.45 3.67 -20.23
CA PRO A 99 10.56 3.78 -19.08
C PRO A 99 9.88 2.43 -18.83
N SER A 100 9.57 2.18 -17.56
CA SER A 100 8.81 1.00 -17.16
C SER A 100 7.48 0.93 -17.91
N PRO A 101 7.08 -0.24 -18.45
CA PRO A 101 5.77 -0.41 -19.06
C PRO A 101 4.66 -0.60 -18.00
N TYR A 102 5.04 -0.71 -16.72
CA TYR A 102 4.12 -0.80 -15.60
C TYR A 102 3.99 0.56 -14.92
N ARG A 103 2.77 0.92 -14.50
CA ARG A 103 2.47 2.23 -13.90
C ARG A 103 2.54 2.23 -12.37
N GLY A 104 3.01 1.14 -11.79
CA GLY A 104 2.98 0.93 -10.36
C GLY A 104 1.57 1.03 -9.80
N LEU A 105 1.36 1.90 -8.81
CA LEU A 105 0.07 2.13 -8.16
C LEU A 105 -0.81 3.16 -8.88
N GLU A 106 -0.23 3.92 -9.81
CA GLU A 106 -0.96 4.87 -10.62
C GLU A 106 -1.85 4.12 -11.63
N PRO A 107 -3.06 4.62 -11.88
CA PRO A 107 -3.87 4.09 -12.96
C PRO A 107 -3.24 4.44 -14.31
N TYR A 108 -3.19 3.47 -15.24
CA TYR A 108 -2.91 3.73 -16.65
C TYR A 108 -3.76 4.87 -17.20
N GLY A 109 -3.11 5.83 -17.84
CA GLY A 109 -3.69 7.01 -18.47
C GLY A 109 -4.04 6.78 -19.95
N ARG A 110 -4.50 7.85 -20.60
CA ARG A 110 -4.87 7.79 -22.03
C ARG A 110 -3.68 7.53 -22.95
N ASP A 111 -2.51 8.00 -22.55
CA ASP A 111 -1.27 7.89 -23.32
C ASP A 111 -0.57 6.54 -23.10
N ASP A 112 -1.05 5.72 -22.16
CA ASP A 112 -0.53 4.38 -21.89
C ASP A 112 -1.39 3.28 -22.56
N ALA A 113 -2.19 3.63 -23.58
CA ALA A 113 -3.14 2.71 -24.23
C ALA A 113 -2.45 1.51 -24.90
N ASP A 114 -1.23 1.70 -25.39
CA ASP A 114 -0.36 0.67 -25.97
C ASP A 114 0.27 -0.26 -24.92
N LEU A 115 0.14 0.07 -23.63
CA LEU A 115 0.64 -0.69 -22.49
C LEU A 115 -0.48 -1.34 -21.66
N PHE A 116 -1.75 -1.12 -22.02
CA PHE A 116 -2.91 -1.61 -21.27
C PHE A 116 -3.50 -2.89 -21.91
N PHE A 117 -3.24 -4.03 -21.29
CA PHE A 117 -3.61 -5.36 -21.80
C PHE A 117 -4.44 -6.18 -20.80
N GLY A 118 -5.08 -7.24 -21.29
CA GLY A 118 -5.85 -8.19 -20.47
C GLY A 118 -7.25 -7.70 -20.11
N ARG A 119 -7.75 -6.64 -20.74
CA ARG A 119 -9.10 -6.09 -20.51
C ARG A 119 -9.87 -5.82 -21.82
N GLU A 120 -9.41 -6.37 -22.93
CA GLU A 120 -9.90 -6.14 -24.28
C GLU A 120 -11.39 -6.51 -24.42
N ARG A 121 -11.80 -7.64 -23.84
CA ARG A 121 -13.21 -8.09 -23.83
C ARG A 121 -14.10 -7.09 -23.09
N LEU A 122 -13.63 -6.58 -21.97
CA LEU A 122 -14.37 -5.63 -21.14
C LEU A 122 -14.47 -4.25 -21.78
N VAL A 123 -13.38 -3.79 -22.42
CA VAL A 123 -13.37 -2.56 -23.22
C VAL A 123 -14.37 -2.67 -24.38
N ALA A 124 -14.35 -3.77 -25.13
CA ALA A 124 -15.27 -3.99 -26.24
C ALA A 124 -16.74 -3.98 -25.77
N ARG A 125 -17.04 -4.65 -24.64
CA ARG A 125 -18.38 -4.65 -24.06
C ARG A 125 -18.83 -3.26 -23.61
N LEU A 126 -17.95 -2.51 -22.95
CA LEU A 126 -18.26 -1.14 -22.54
C LEU A 126 -18.52 -0.24 -23.76
N THR A 127 -17.71 -0.35 -24.82
CA THR A 127 -17.93 0.39 -26.07
C THR A 127 -19.29 0.06 -26.68
N GLU A 128 -19.65 -1.23 -26.81
CA GLU A 128 -20.96 -1.67 -27.32
C GLU A 128 -22.13 -1.06 -26.53
N LEU A 129 -22.07 -1.11 -25.20
CA LEU A 129 -23.12 -0.58 -24.34
C LEU A 129 -23.26 0.93 -24.46
N THR A 130 -22.14 1.67 -24.54
CA THR A 130 -22.16 3.12 -24.71
C THR A 130 -22.60 3.60 -26.09
N THR A 131 -22.66 2.69 -27.08
CA THR A 131 -23.33 2.93 -28.36
C THR A 131 -24.85 2.81 -28.23
N ARG A 132 -25.34 1.87 -27.42
CA ARG A 132 -26.78 1.61 -27.27
C ARG A 132 -27.48 2.52 -26.25
N ALA A 133 -26.78 2.91 -25.19
CA ALA A 133 -27.34 3.69 -24.09
C ALA A 133 -26.59 5.01 -23.91
N ARG A 134 -27.35 6.07 -23.60
CA ARG A 134 -26.78 7.40 -23.29
C ARG A 134 -26.16 7.48 -21.91
N PHE A 135 -26.53 6.59 -20.99
CA PHE A 135 -25.97 6.50 -19.66
C PHE A 135 -25.49 5.08 -19.42
N THR A 136 -24.26 4.88 -18.98
CA THR A 136 -23.70 3.55 -18.68
C THR A 136 -22.92 3.56 -17.37
N VAL A 137 -23.17 2.56 -16.53
CA VAL A 137 -22.51 2.41 -15.23
C VAL A 137 -21.39 1.37 -15.29
N VAL A 138 -20.20 1.73 -14.81
CA VAL A 138 -19.06 0.81 -14.65
C VAL A 138 -18.89 0.55 -13.15
N LEU A 139 -19.27 -0.64 -12.71
CA LEU A 139 -19.26 -1.04 -11.31
C LEU A 139 -18.09 -1.98 -11.00
N GLY A 140 -17.48 -1.90 -9.84
CA GLY A 140 -16.52 -2.90 -9.39
C GLY A 140 -15.77 -2.52 -8.12
N ALA A 141 -15.09 -3.47 -7.51
CA ALA A 141 -14.33 -3.27 -6.27
C ALA A 141 -13.23 -2.21 -6.40
N SER A 142 -12.73 -1.71 -5.27
CA SER A 142 -11.52 -0.88 -5.27
C SER A 142 -10.36 -1.62 -5.91
N GLY A 143 -9.51 -0.93 -6.66
CA GLY A 143 -8.33 -1.55 -7.27
C GLY A 143 -8.60 -2.50 -8.45
N SER A 144 -9.87 -2.78 -8.82
CA SER A 144 -10.20 -3.68 -9.95
C SER A 144 -9.79 -3.15 -11.34
N GLY A 145 -9.29 -1.92 -11.41
CA GLY A 145 -8.80 -1.29 -12.63
C GLY A 145 -9.83 -0.41 -13.36
N LYS A 146 -10.96 -0.02 -12.75
CA LYS A 146 -12.00 0.84 -13.38
C LYS A 146 -11.43 2.09 -14.05
N SER A 147 -10.61 2.86 -13.34
CA SER A 147 -10.03 4.10 -13.89
C SER A 147 -9.08 3.82 -15.06
N SER A 148 -8.28 2.76 -15.01
CA SER A 148 -7.42 2.34 -16.13
C SER A 148 -8.23 1.80 -17.32
N LEU A 149 -9.27 1.01 -17.05
CA LEU A 149 -10.22 0.54 -18.07
C LEU A 149 -10.84 1.72 -18.81
N LEU A 150 -11.28 2.75 -18.10
CA LEU A 150 -11.86 3.96 -18.69
C LEU A 150 -10.82 4.77 -19.46
N ARG A 151 -9.67 5.04 -18.86
CA ARG A 151 -8.67 5.99 -19.38
C ARG A 151 -7.80 5.41 -20.48
N ALA A 152 -7.26 4.21 -20.29
CA ALA A 152 -6.31 3.57 -21.21
C ALA A 152 -6.99 2.62 -22.20
N GLY A 153 -8.11 2.00 -21.81
CA GLY A 153 -8.86 1.08 -22.68
C GLY A 153 -9.97 1.78 -23.48
N PHE A 154 -10.99 2.23 -22.77
CA PHE A 154 -12.26 2.70 -23.34
C PHE A 154 -12.12 4.02 -24.11
N ILE A 155 -11.56 5.07 -23.51
CA ILE A 155 -11.44 6.40 -24.15
C ILE A 155 -10.63 6.33 -25.46
N PRO A 156 -9.46 5.66 -25.53
CA PRO A 156 -8.73 5.50 -26.78
C PRO A 156 -9.51 4.69 -27.81
N ARG A 157 -10.20 3.62 -27.40
CA ARG A 157 -11.03 2.79 -28.30
C ARG A 157 -12.16 3.58 -28.95
N VAL A 158 -12.93 4.36 -28.19
CA VAL A 158 -14.05 5.14 -28.75
C VAL A 158 -13.58 6.29 -29.65
N ARG A 159 -12.40 6.86 -29.39
CA ARG A 159 -11.79 7.89 -30.23
C ARG A 159 -11.28 7.34 -31.57
N ASN A 160 -10.91 6.06 -31.62
CA ASN A 160 -10.34 5.41 -32.80
C ASN A 160 -11.36 4.56 -33.59
N THR A 161 -12.59 4.38 -33.10
CA THR A 161 -13.64 3.61 -33.81
C THR A 161 -14.20 4.43 -34.96
N GLU A 162 -14.16 3.95 -36.21
CA GLU A 162 -14.70 4.70 -37.36
C GLU A 162 -16.23 4.86 -37.29
N GLY A 163 -16.77 6.00 -37.74
CA GLY A 163 -18.21 6.30 -37.76
C GLY A 163 -18.72 7.08 -36.54
N GLU A 164 -18.96 6.41 -35.42
CA GLU A 164 -19.64 6.97 -34.23
C GLU A 164 -18.70 7.60 -33.20
N ARG A 165 -17.70 8.38 -33.65
CA ARG A 165 -16.74 9.01 -32.72
C ARG A 165 -17.42 10.16 -31.97
N PRO A 166 -17.29 10.23 -30.64
CA PRO A 166 -17.71 11.42 -29.92
C PRO A 166 -16.84 12.61 -30.34
N SER A 167 -17.47 13.74 -30.66
CA SER A 167 -16.83 14.98 -31.08
C SER A 167 -15.97 15.58 -29.95
N VAL A 168 -16.34 15.31 -28.70
CA VAL A 168 -15.60 15.71 -27.50
C VAL A 168 -15.66 14.60 -26.47
N VAL A 169 -14.51 14.31 -25.83
CA VAL A 169 -14.43 13.40 -24.68
C VAL A 169 -13.93 14.18 -23.46
N ARG A 170 -14.73 14.22 -22.40
CA ARG A 170 -14.42 14.87 -21.12
C ARG A 170 -14.30 13.83 -20.04
N THR A 171 -13.39 14.07 -19.10
CA THR A 171 -13.29 13.29 -17.87
C THR A 171 -13.35 14.26 -16.69
N LEU A 172 -14.08 13.90 -15.64
CA LEU A 172 -14.07 14.62 -14.38
C LEU A 172 -14.12 13.64 -13.21
N LYS A 173 -13.71 14.14 -12.05
CA LYS A 173 -14.04 13.57 -10.75
C LYS A 173 -14.99 14.53 -10.04
N PRO A 174 -16.02 14.05 -9.32
CA PRO A 174 -17.01 14.94 -8.71
C PRO A 174 -16.40 15.98 -7.75
N GLY A 175 -15.54 15.57 -6.81
CA GLY A 175 -14.99 16.48 -5.80
C GLY A 175 -16.03 17.06 -4.83
N ALA A 176 -15.64 18.12 -4.11
CA ALA A 176 -16.48 18.74 -3.07
C ALA A 176 -17.68 19.53 -3.61
N THR A 177 -17.53 20.14 -4.79
CA THR A 177 -18.56 20.97 -5.46
C THR A 177 -18.85 20.43 -6.87
N PRO A 178 -19.51 19.26 -6.96
CA PRO A 178 -19.57 18.48 -8.20
C PRO A 178 -20.32 19.19 -9.31
N LEU A 179 -21.42 19.88 -9.01
CA LEU A 179 -22.14 20.67 -9.99
C LEU A 179 -21.42 21.99 -10.29
N THR A 180 -21.19 22.80 -9.25
CA THR A 180 -20.72 24.19 -9.42
C THR A 180 -19.34 24.24 -10.05
N GLY A 181 -18.44 23.34 -9.63
CA GLY A 181 -17.09 23.23 -10.17
C GLY A 181 -17.03 22.67 -11.61
N ASN A 182 -18.07 21.99 -12.09
CA ASN A 182 -18.05 21.28 -13.37
C ASN A 182 -19.17 21.67 -14.35
N ARG A 183 -19.92 22.76 -14.12
CA ARG A 183 -21.08 23.17 -14.94
C ARG A 183 -20.82 23.15 -16.45
N THR A 184 -19.65 23.62 -16.89
CA THR A 184 -19.26 23.64 -18.31
C THR A 184 -19.01 22.24 -18.88
N ARG A 185 -18.52 21.30 -18.06
CA ARG A 185 -18.22 19.92 -18.47
C ARG A 185 -19.47 19.07 -18.62
N LEU A 186 -20.52 19.36 -17.85
CA LEU A 186 -21.80 18.65 -17.80
C LEU A 186 -22.72 18.92 -19.00
N ARG A 187 -22.38 19.89 -19.87
CA ARG A 187 -23.17 20.20 -21.07
C ARG A 187 -22.58 19.54 -22.30
N SER A 188 -23.40 19.17 -23.28
CA SER A 188 -22.91 18.77 -24.60
C SER A 188 -22.10 19.91 -25.24
N SER A 189 -21.08 19.56 -26.00
CA SER A 189 -20.32 20.50 -26.84
C SER A 189 -21.22 21.20 -27.86
N GLU A 190 -20.85 22.43 -28.23
CA GLU A 190 -21.47 23.14 -29.35
C GLU A 190 -21.12 22.53 -30.70
N ARG A 191 -20.01 21.77 -30.78
CA ARG A 191 -19.60 21.06 -31.99
C ARG A 191 -20.66 20.03 -32.39
N PRO A 192 -20.94 19.86 -33.69
CA PRO A 192 -21.82 18.80 -34.17
C PRO A 192 -21.35 17.42 -33.69
N GLY A 193 -22.27 16.56 -33.27
CA GLY A 193 -22.02 15.19 -32.79
C GLY A 193 -22.04 15.04 -31.26
N ASP A 194 -21.86 13.80 -30.80
CA ASP A 194 -22.02 13.43 -29.40
C ASP A 194 -20.83 13.89 -28.54
N THR A 195 -21.11 14.27 -27.29
CA THR A 195 -20.11 14.51 -26.24
C THR A 195 -20.13 13.36 -25.26
N LEU A 196 -18.99 12.69 -25.10
CA LEU A 196 -18.82 11.64 -24.09
C LEU A 196 -18.24 12.26 -22.81
N LEU A 197 -18.98 12.15 -21.72
CA LEU A 197 -18.56 12.51 -20.38
C LEU A 197 -18.28 11.25 -19.55
N VAL A 198 -17.04 11.12 -19.08
CA VAL A 198 -16.62 10.07 -18.15
C VAL A 198 -16.50 10.67 -16.75
N VAL A 199 -17.34 10.21 -15.83
CA VAL A 199 -17.27 10.55 -14.40
C VAL A 199 -16.56 9.40 -13.69
N ASP A 200 -15.30 9.62 -13.35
CA ASP A 200 -14.46 8.65 -12.62
C ASP A 200 -14.55 8.93 -11.12
N GLN A 201 -14.43 7.90 -10.28
CA GLN A 201 -14.58 8.02 -8.82
C GLN A 201 -15.91 8.66 -8.40
N PHE A 202 -17.03 8.15 -8.93
CA PHE A 202 -18.37 8.67 -8.63
C PHE A 202 -18.69 8.65 -7.12
N GLU A 203 -18.08 7.74 -6.37
CA GLU A 203 -18.19 7.66 -4.91
C GLU A 203 -17.80 8.96 -4.18
N GLU A 204 -17.00 9.86 -4.79
CA GLU A 204 -16.68 11.17 -4.21
C GLU A 204 -17.92 12.03 -3.92
N LEU A 205 -19.04 11.77 -4.61
CA LEU A 205 -20.31 12.41 -4.27
C LEU A 205 -20.75 12.10 -2.84
N PHE A 206 -20.48 10.89 -2.35
CA PHE A 206 -20.94 10.43 -1.04
C PHE A 206 -19.89 10.64 0.05
N THR A 207 -18.62 10.79 -0.31
CA THR A 207 -17.50 10.90 0.64
C THR A 207 -16.92 12.32 0.74
N VAL A 208 -16.91 13.08 -0.36
CA VAL A 208 -16.27 14.41 -0.42
C VAL A 208 -17.31 15.53 -0.45
N CYS A 209 -18.37 15.39 -1.26
CA CYS A 209 -19.43 16.40 -1.32
C CYS A 209 -20.31 16.33 -0.07
N ARG A 210 -20.32 17.43 0.70
CA ARG A 210 -21.07 17.56 1.96
C ARG A 210 -22.45 18.18 1.79
N ASP A 211 -22.72 18.84 0.67
CA ASP A 211 -24.00 19.49 0.38
C ASP A 211 -24.95 18.51 -0.36
N PRO A 212 -26.07 18.08 0.27
CA PRO A 212 -27.03 17.20 -0.37
C PRO A 212 -27.70 17.80 -1.61
N ALA A 213 -27.98 19.11 -1.61
CA ALA A 213 -28.64 19.77 -2.73
C ALA A 213 -27.70 19.81 -3.95
N GLU A 214 -26.43 20.13 -3.74
CA GLU A 214 -25.44 20.10 -4.83
C GLU A 214 -25.25 18.69 -5.41
N ARG A 215 -25.33 17.66 -4.55
CA ARG A 215 -25.30 16.25 -4.98
C ARG A 215 -26.51 15.89 -5.83
N GLU A 216 -27.72 16.24 -5.38
CA GLU A 216 -28.97 15.96 -6.10
C GLU A 216 -28.98 16.65 -7.47
N ASP A 217 -28.68 17.95 -7.52
CA ASP A 217 -28.66 18.70 -8.78
C ASP A 217 -27.59 18.16 -9.76
N PHE A 218 -26.44 17.69 -9.25
CA PHE A 218 -25.43 17.05 -10.08
C PHE A 218 -25.93 15.73 -10.68
N VAL A 219 -26.62 14.90 -9.88
CA VAL A 219 -27.20 13.64 -10.35
C VAL A 219 -28.26 13.89 -11.42
N GLU A 220 -29.17 14.85 -11.21
CA GLU A 220 -30.17 15.25 -12.18
C GLU A 220 -29.53 15.75 -13.49
N ALA A 221 -28.48 16.57 -13.40
CA ALA A 221 -27.74 17.04 -14.58
C ALA A 221 -27.10 15.91 -15.39
N LEU A 222 -26.64 14.83 -14.75
CA LEU A 222 -26.12 13.65 -15.45
C LEU A 222 -27.25 12.81 -16.06
N LEU A 223 -28.37 12.68 -15.37
CA LEU A 223 -29.53 11.90 -15.84
C LEU A 223 -30.22 12.55 -17.04
N ALA A 224 -30.14 13.87 -17.19
CA ALA A 224 -30.57 14.59 -18.39
C ALA A 224 -29.91 14.06 -19.69
N ALA A 225 -28.79 13.33 -19.59
CA ALA A 225 -28.20 12.64 -20.73
C ALA A 225 -29.13 11.57 -21.35
N ARG A 226 -30.08 11.03 -20.59
CA ARG A 226 -31.03 9.99 -21.02
C ARG A 226 -32.17 10.52 -21.88
N GLU A 227 -32.34 11.84 -21.97
CA GLU A 227 -33.36 12.45 -22.83
C GLU A 227 -33.10 12.11 -24.32
N PRO A 228 -34.15 11.85 -25.14
CA PRO A 228 -33.99 11.39 -26.53
C PRO A 228 -33.13 12.32 -27.40
N ASP A 229 -33.25 13.63 -27.21
CA ASP A 229 -32.53 14.66 -27.99
C ASP A 229 -31.15 15.01 -27.41
N SER A 230 -30.75 14.36 -26.31
CA SER A 230 -29.46 14.61 -25.69
C SER A 230 -28.31 14.13 -26.57
N ARG A 231 -27.38 15.06 -26.86
CA ARG A 231 -26.06 14.75 -27.45
C ARG A 231 -25.02 14.40 -26.40
N LEU A 232 -25.38 14.32 -25.12
CA LEU A 232 -24.49 13.93 -24.04
C LEU A 232 -24.60 12.42 -23.82
N ARG A 233 -23.45 11.74 -23.79
CA ARG A 233 -23.32 10.36 -23.32
C ARG A 233 -22.52 10.36 -22.03
N VAL A 234 -23.01 9.68 -21.00
CA VAL A 234 -22.41 9.65 -19.67
C VAL A 234 -21.97 8.23 -19.35
N VAL A 235 -20.72 8.09 -18.90
CA VAL A 235 -20.19 6.87 -18.31
C VAL A 235 -19.74 7.19 -16.89
N VAL A 236 -20.31 6.52 -15.90
CA VAL A 236 -19.92 6.69 -14.50
C VAL A 236 -19.17 5.46 -14.01
N ALA A 237 -18.02 5.63 -13.35
CA ALA A 237 -17.34 4.56 -12.63
C ALA A 237 -17.62 4.67 -11.14
N LEU A 238 -18.16 3.59 -10.58
CA LEU A 238 -18.58 3.49 -9.19
C LEU A 238 -17.92 2.29 -8.51
N ARG A 239 -17.55 2.46 -7.24
CA ARG A 239 -17.16 1.35 -6.37
C ARG A 239 -18.38 0.53 -5.92
N SER A 240 -18.25 -0.80 -5.92
CA SER A 240 -19.29 -1.73 -5.44
C SER A 240 -19.88 -1.30 -4.09
N ASP A 241 -19.02 -0.94 -3.14
CA ASP A 241 -19.40 -0.64 -1.75
C ASP A 241 -20.26 0.64 -1.63
N PHE A 242 -20.36 1.44 -2.69
CA PHE A 242 -21.21 2.63 -2.77
C PHE A 242 -22.48 2.41 -3.60
N PHE A 243 -22.73 1.18 -4.07
CA PHE A 243 -23.90 0.84 -4.90
C PHE A 243 -25.23 1.02 -4.15
N GLY A 244 -25.28 0.69 -2.87
CA GLY A 244 -26.46 0.95 -2.03
C GLY A 244 -26.84 2.43 -2.00
N ARG A 245 -25.87 3.33 -1.86
CA ARG A 245 -26.11 4.79 -1.89
C ARG A 245 -26.46 5.29 -3.30
N PHE A 246 -25.86 4.69 -4.33
CA PHE A 246 -26.16 5.02 -5.72
C PHE A 246 -27.61 4.70 -6.09
N THR A 247 -28.14 3.57 -5.63
CA THR A 247 -29.50 3.11 -5.96
C THR A 247 -30.60 3.82 -5.16
N GLN A 248 -30.27 4.58 -4.11
CA GLN A 248 -31.22 5.47 -3.43
C GLN A 248 -31.77 6.57 -4.35
N HIS A 249 -31.04 6.91 -5.41
CA HIS A 249 -31.54 7.80 -6.46
C HIS A 249 -32.26 6.98 -7.54
N ALA A 250 -33.58 7.14 -7.65
CA ALA A 250 -34.42 6.34 -8.55
C ALA A 250 -33.96 6.38 -10.01
N GLY A 251 -33.56 7.56 -10.52
CA GLY A 251 -33.09 7.72 -11.89
C GLY A 251 -31.75 7.00 -12.15
N LEU A 252 -30.84 6.97 -11.17
CA LEU A 252 -29.58 6.23 -11.26
C LEU A 252 -29.82 4.71 -11.22
N ALA A 253 -30.74 4.24 -10.38
CA ALA A 253 -31.14 2.84 -10.32
C ALA A 253 -31.70 2.34 -11.66
N GLN A 254 -32.57 3.13 -12.30
CA GLN A 254 -33.08 2.83 -13.64
C GLN A 254 -31.96 2.82 -14.69
N ALA A 255 -31.08 3.83 -14.69
CA ALA A 255 -29.97 3.89 -15.63
C ALA A 255 -29.02 2.69 -15.51
N TYR A 256 -28.78 2.20 -14.30
CA TYR A 256 -28.02 0.98 -14.05
C TYR A 256 -28.70 -0.28 -14.63
N GLN A 257 -30.02 -0.40 -14.49
CA GLN A 257 -30.78 -1.52 -15.05
C GLN A 257 -30.72 -1.55 -16.59
N GLU A 258 -30.67 -0.38 -17.23
CA GLU A 258 -30.58 -0.25 -18.68
C GLU A 258 -29.19 -0.59 -19.23
N SER A 259 -28.12 -0.10 -18.60
CA SER A 259 -26.76 -0.28 -19.10
C SER A 259 -25.72 -0.24 -17.99
N HIS A 260 -25.11 -1.40 -17.71
CA HIS A 260 -23.98 -1.49 -16.80
C HIS A 260 -22.94 -2.54 -17.25
N VAL A 261 -21.72 -2.35 -16.75
CA VAL A 261 -20.59 -3.28 -16.86
C VAL A 261 -20.04 -3.54 -15.47
N LEU A 262 -19.90 -4.82 -15.12
CA LEU A 262 -19.19 -5.23 -13.91
C LEU A 262 -17.71 -5.48 -14.23
N VAL A 263 -16.83 -4.71 -13.58
CA VAL A 263 -15.39 -4.91 -13.60
C VAL A 263 -15.02 -5.93 -12.53
N GLY A 264 -15.14 -7.20 -12.92
CA GLY A 264 -14.75 -8.34 -12.11
C GLY A 264 -13.22 -8.51 -12.00
N PRO A 265 -12.78 -9.48 -11.19
CA PRO A 265 -11.38 -9.87 -11.11
C PRO A 265 -10.83 -10.27 -12.49
N MET A 266 -9.53 -10.07 -12.70
CA MET A 266 -8.87 -10.54 -13.91
C MET A 266 -8.73 -12.06 -13.83
N ASN A 267 -9.07 -12.76 -14.90
CA ASN A 267 -8.79 -14.20 -14.98
C ASN A 267 -7.29 -14.45 -15.25
N ARG A 268 -6.87 -15.71 -15.18
CA ARG A 268 -5.46 -16.10 -15.38
C ARG A 268 -4.87 -15.68 -16.73
N GLU A 269 -5.66 -15.74 -17.80
CA GLU A 269 -5.26 -15.31 -19.15
C GLU A 269 -5.05 -13.79 -19.18
N GLU A 270 -6.04 -13.05 -18.69
CA GLU A 270 -5.99 -11.59 -18.58
C GLU A 270 -4.79 -11.10 -17.75
N LEU A 271 -4.55 -11.72 -16.58
CA LEU A 271 -3.38 -11.42 -15.75
C LEU A 271 -2.07 -11.71 -16.50
N ARG A 272 -1.97 -12.85 -17.17
CA ARG A 272 -0.78 -13.21 -17.96
C ARG A 272 -0.50 -12.15 -19.03
N GLU A 273 -1.53 -11.70 -19.74
CA GLU A 273 -1.39 -10.66 -20.75
C GLU A 273 -0.96 -9.31 -20.15
N ALA A 274 -1.55 -8.92 -19.02
CA ALA A 274 -1.19 -7.70 -18.31
C ALA A 274 0.25 -7.71 -17.78
N VAL A 275 0.83 -8.89 -17.53
CA VAL A 275 2.25 -9.04 -17.16
C VAL A 275 3.15 -9.06 -18.40
N THR A 276 2.84 -9.85 -19.42
CA THR A 276 3.81 -10.10 -20.50
C THR A 276 3.76 -9.07 -21.63
N LYS A 277 2.57 -8.69 -22.09
CA LYS A 277 2.40 -7.86 -23.29
C LYS A 277 2.98 -6.45 -23.16
N PRO A 278 2.85 -5.71 -22.03
CA PRO A 278 3.45 -4.38 -21.91
C PRO A 278 4.98 -4.41 -22.12
N VAL A 279 5.63 -5.48 -21.67
CA VAL A 279 7.08 -5.71 -21.83
C VAL A 279 7.42 -6.08 -23.27
N SER A 280 6.60 -6.92 -23.91
CA SER A 280 6.76 -7.30 -25.31
C SER A 280 6.64 -6.13 -26.29
N VAL A 281 5.74 -5.17 -26.04
CA VAL A 281 5.63 -3.94 -26.85
C VAL A 281 6.92 -3.11 -26.82
N ARG A 282 7.69 -3.20 -25.73
CA ARG A 282 9.01 -2.55 -25.61
C ARG A 282 10.15 -3.36 -26.25
N GLY A 283 9.86 -4.54 -26.80
CA GLY A 283 10.84 -5.46 -27.38
C GLY A 283 11.61 -6.29 -26.36
N LEU A 284 11.09 -6.42 -25.13
CA LEU A 284 11.69 -7.22 -24.06
C LEU A 284 10.84 -8.46 -23.76
N ASN A 285 11.37 -9.38 -22.96
CA ASN A 285 10.66 -10.59 -22.54
C ASN A 285 10.54 -10.68 -21.02
N VAL A 286 9.47 -11.33 -20.55
CA VAL A 286 9.31 -11.73 -19.15
C VAL A 286 9.55 -13.23 -19.06
N ARG A 287 10.33 -13.68 -18.07
CA ARG A 287 10.55 -15.10 -17.85
C ARG A 287 9.24 -15.78 -17.46
N ARG A 288 8.94 -16.94 -18.07
CA ARG A 288 7.69 -17.68 -17.84
C ARG A 288 7.44 -17.97 -16.36
N THR A 289 8.48 -18.36 -15.62
CA THR A 289 8.39 -18.68 -14.19
C THR A 289 8.01 -17.46 -13.35
N LEU A 290 8.53 -16.26 -13.67
CA LEU A 290 8.09 -14.99 -13.06
C LEU A 290 6.62 -14.70 -13.38
N THR A 291 6.21 -14.88 -14.64
CA THR A 291 4.82 -14.67 -15.04
C THR A 291 3.86 -15.56 -14.25
N GLU A 292 4.14 -16.86 -14.14
CA GLU A 292 3.30 -17.78 -13.37
C GLU A 292 3.27 -17.43 -11.88
N ARG A 293 4.41 -16.99 -11.31
CA ARG A 293 4.48 -16.52 -9.93
C ARG A 293 3.61 -15.28 -9.70
N ALA A 294 3.80 -14.23 -10.50
CA ALA A 294 3.03 -12.97 -10.37
C ALA A 294 1.52 -13.23 -10.53
N VAL A 295 1.13 -14.08 -11.47
CA VAL A 295 -0.27 -14.48 -11.67
C VAL A 295 -0.81 -15.23 -10.44
N SER A 296 -0.07 -16.21 -9.91
CA SER A 296 -0.50 -16.99 -8.74
C SER A 296 -0.61 -16.16 -7.46
N GLU A 297 0.22 -15.12 -7.32
CA GLU A 297 0.20 -14.22 -6.15
C GLU A 297 -1.07 -13.33 -6.13
N VAL A 298 -1.78 -13.18 -7.26
CA VAL A 298 -2.94 -12.28 -7.40
C VAL A 298 -4.24 -13.01 -7.75
N GLU A 299 -4.17 -14.23 -8.30
CA GLU A 299 -5.34 -14.98 -8.81
C GLU A 299 -6.47 -15.12 -7.77
N ASN A 300 -6.11 -15.26 -6.49
CA ASN A 300 -7.07 -15.40 -5.38
C ASN A 300 -7.39 -14.07 -4.67
N ASP A 301 -6.69 -12.98 -5.02
CA ASP A 301 -6.85 -11.67 -4.40
C ASP A 301 -6.84 -10.56 -5.47
N PRO A 302 -8.01 -10.25 -6.05
CA PRO A 302 -8.13 -9.25 -7.11
C PRO A 302 -7.73 -7.84 -6.69
N ALA A 303 -7.73 -7.54 -5.37
CA ALA A 303 -7.27 -6.25 -4.87
C ALA A 303 -5.75 -6.09 -4.98
N ALA A 304 -5.01 -7.19 -5.22
CA ALA A 304 -3.55 -7.19 -5.35
C ALA A 304 -3.05 -6.82 -6.76
N VAL A 305 -3.92 -6.65 -7.76
CA VAL A 305 -3.53 -6.26 -9.13
C VAL A 305 -2.69 -4.96 -9.17
N PRO A 306 -3.07 -3.86 -8.48
CA PRO A 306 -2.24 -2.66 -8.44
C PRO A 306 -0.88 -2.89 -7.77
N LEU A 307 -0.82 -3.76 -6.76
CA LEU A 307 0.42 -4.09 -6.05
C LEU A 307 1.35 -4.95 -6.92
N MET A 308 0.79 -5.85 -7.74
CA MET A 308 1.55 -6.58 -8.76
C MET A 308 2.14 -5.62 -9.79
N SER A 309 1.36 -4.64 -10.28
CA SER A 309 1.88 -3.58 -11.15
C SER A 309 3.02 -2.80 -10.49
N ASN A 310 2.92 -2.50 -9.19
CA ASN A 310 4.00 -1.88 -8.40
C ASN A 310 5.25 -2.77 -8.28
N ALA A 311 5.07 -4.05 -7.93
CA ALA A 311 6.17 -4.99 -7.83
C ALA A 311 6.89 -5.18 -9.17
N LEU A 312 6.15 -5.22 -10.27
CA LEU A 312 6.71 -5.32 -11.64
C LEU A 312 7.39 -4.02 -12.09
N ASP A 313 6.84 -2.85 -11.74
CA ASP A 313 7.49 -1.55 -11.97
C ASP A 313 8.83 -1.45 -11.24
N GLN A 314 8.88 -1.91 -9.99
CA GLN A 314 10.12 -1.94 -9.22
C GLN A 314 11.10 -2.97 -9.78
N ALA A 315 10.62 -4.18 -10.11
CA ALA A 315 11.43 -5.23 -10.73
C ALA A 315 12.04 -4.77 -12.06
N TRP A 316 11.34 -3.91 -12.81
CA TRP A 316 11.87 -3.30 -14.03
C TRP A 316 13.20 -2.59 -13.80
N ARG A 317 13.39 -1.93 -12.63
CA ARG A 317 14.63 -1.22 -12.28
C ARG A 317 15.81 -2.16 -12.04
N PHE A 318 15.53 -3.39 -11.63
CA PHE A 318 16.54 -4.43 -11.34
C PHE A 318 16.73 -5.44 -12.48
N ARG A 319 16.01 -5.27 -13.60
CA ARG A 319 16.11 -6.18 -14.76
C ARG A 319 17.52 -6.17 -15.34
N THR A 320 17.94 -7.29 -15.91
CA THR A 320 19.23 -7.39 -16.61
C THR A 320 19.00 -7.55 -18.11
N GLY A 321 19.45 -6.57 -18.89
CA GLY A 321 19.33 -6.58 -20.36
C GLY A 321 17.87 -6.59 -20.83
N HIS A 322 17.50 -7.60 -21.62
CA HIS A 322 16.19 -7.71 -22.29
C HIS A 322 15.19 -8.64 -21.57
N LEU A 323 15.54 -9.14 -20.38
CA LEU A 323 14.76 -10.13 -19.64
C LEU A 323 14.38 -9.61 -18.26
N LEU A 324 13.08 -9.57 -17.98
CA LEU A 324 12.54 -9.40 -16.64
C LEU A 324 12.31 -10.77 -16.00
N ASP A 325 12.93 -11.03 -14.85
CA ASP A 325 12.97 -12.36 -14.24
C ASP A 325 12.77 -12.37 -12.72
N GLU A 326 12.79 -13.58 -12.11
CA GLU A 326 12.57 -13.71 -10.67
C GLU A 326 13.66 -13.03 -9.86
N GLU A 327 14.89 -12.97 -10.36
CA GLU A 327 15.98 -12.32 -9.64
C GLU A 327 15.73 -10.82 -9.53
N ALA A 328 15.28 -10.18 -10.60
CA ALA A 328 14.87 -8.77 -10.59
C ALA A 328 13.64 -8.54 -9.70
N TYR A 329 12.67 -9.46 -9.73
CA TYR A 329 11.46 -9.40 -8.91
C TYR A 329 11.77 -9.55 -7.42
N ASP A 330 12.64 -10.50 -7.05
CA ASP A 330 13.09 -10.70 -5.66
C ASP A 330 13.99 -9.56 -5.18
N ALA A 331 14.84 -9.00 -6.06
CA ALA A 331 15.62 -7.82 -5.75
C ALA A 331 14.70 -6.63 -5.41
N ALA A 332 13.61 -6.45 -6.15
CA ALA A 332 12.55 -5.48 -5.84
C ALA A 332 11.77 -5.80 -4.55
N GLY A 333 11.85 -7.03 -4.04
CA GLY A 333 11.09 -7.50 -2.87
C GLY A 333 9.73 -8.13 -3.21
N GLY A 334 9.43 -8.31 -4.49
CA GLY A 334 8.19 -8.90 -4.99
C GLY A 334 6.92 -8.20 -4.49
N LEU A 335 5.79 -8.91 -4.52
CA LEU A 335 4.50 -8.37 -4.06
C LEU A 335 4.52 -7.94 -2.58
N HIS A 336 5.18 -8.73 -1.73
CA HIS A 336 5.27 -8.48 -0.29
C HIS A 336 6.06 -7.19 0.01
N GLY A 337 7.17 -6.96 -0.71
CA GLY A 337 7.95 -5.73 -0.62
C GLY A 337 7.17 -4.50 -1.08
N ALA A 338 6.41 -4.62 -2.18
CA ALA A 338 5.54 -3.56 -2.67
C ALA A 338 4.46 -3.16 -1.64
N ILE A 339 3.86 -4.14 -0.96
CA ILE A 339 2.89 -3.90 0.13
C ILE A 339 3.56 -3.17 1.30
N ALA A 340 4.72 -3.68 1.75
CA ALA A 340 5.44 -3.10 2.88
C ALA A 340 5.87 -1.65 2.61
N GLN A 341 6.34 -1.35 1.39
CA GLN A 341 6.72 0.00 1.01
C GLN A 341 5.51 0.95 0.95
N GLN A 342 4.37 0.51 0.40
CA GLN A 342 3.16 1.32 0.37
C GLN A 342 2.67 1.63 1.79
N ALA A 343 2.69 0.64 2.67
CA ALA A 343 2.33 0.80 4.07
C ALA A 343 3.24 1.81 4.79
N GLU A 344 4.56 1.66 4.63
CA GLU A 344 5.53 2.56 5.25
C GLU A 344 5.44 3.98 4.70
N SER A 345 5.26 4.15 3.39
CA SER A 345 5.14 5.47 2.75
C SER A 345 3.89 6.21 3.21
N THR A 346 2.76 5.48 3.33
CA THR A 346 1.51 6.04 3.85
C THR A 346 1.67 6.44 5.32
N TYR A 347 2.30 5.58 6.12
CA TYR A 347 2.54 5.86 7.54
C TYR A 347 3.48 7.06 7.76
N ALA A 348 4.52 7.19 6.93
CA ALA A 348 5.49 8.29 7.02
C ALA A 348 4.87 9.67 6.73
N ALA A 349 3.73 9.73 6.03
CA ALA A 349 3.01 10.97 5.76
C ALA A 349 2.13 11.43 6.94
N PHE A 350 1.93 10.60 7.97
CA PHE A 350 1.09 10.93 9.11
C PHE A 350 1.80 11.85 10.11
N THR A 351 1.02 12.75 10.72
CA THR A 351 1.47 13.48 11.91
C THR A 351 1.67 12.51 13.09
N PRO A 352 2.42 12.89 14.15
CA PRO A 352 2.60 12.02 15.32
C PRO A 352 1.27 11.56 15.95
N THR A 353 0.26 12.43 15.98
CA THR A 353 -1.09 12.10 16.46
C THR A 353 -1.75 11.07 15.55
N GLN A 354 -1.76 11.32 14.23
CA GLN A 354 -2.32 10.39 13.24
C GLN A 354 -1.62 9.03 13.25
N ALA A 355 -0.31 9.01 13.43
CA ALA A 355 0.49 7.79 13.53
C ALA A 355 0.06 6.92 14.73
N ALA A 356 -0.25 7.54 15.88
CA ALA A 356 -0.80 6.84 17.04
C ALA A 356 -2.20 6.27 16.77
N HIS A 357 -3.06 7.03 16.08
CA HIS A 357 -4.37 6.54 15.62
C HIS A 357 -4.24 5.39 14.60
N ALA A 358 -3.28 5.47 13.67
CA ALA A 358 -3.02 4.43 12.69
C ALA A 358 -2.59 3.12 13.34
N CYS A 359 -1.65 3.17 14.29
CA CYS A 359 -1.25 2.01 15.08
C CYS A 359 -2.45 1.39 15.82
N ARG A 360 -3.30 2.21 16.46
CA ARG A 360 -4.50 1.73 17.15
C ARG A 360 -5.49 1.05 16.20
N VAL A 361 -5.80 1.68 15.06
CA VAL A 361 -6.72 1.13 14.05
C VAL A 361 -6.19 -0.20 13.53
N LEU A 362 -4.92 -0.24 13.10
CA LEU A 362 -4.34 -1.45 12.52
C LEU A 362 -4.33 -2.61 13.52
N LEU A 363 -3.92 -2.38 14.77
CA LEU A 363 -3.96 -3.42 15.81
C LEU A 363 -5.39 -3.90 16.13
N ARG A 364 -6.41 -3.05 15.96
CA ARG A 364 -7.81 -3.45 16.14
C ARG A 364 -8.27 -4.46 15.08
N LEU A 365 -7.68 -4.41 13.90
CA LEU A 365 -7.98 -5.27 12.75
C LEU A 365 -7.17 -6.58 12.76
N VAL A 366 -6.40 -6.85 13.82
CA VAL A 366 -5.61 -8.07 13.96
C VAL A 366 -6.22 -8.98 15.02
N THR A 367 -6.38 -10.25 14.67
CA THR A 367 -6.62 -11.34 15.61
C THR A 367 -5.29 -12.05 15.87
N PRO A 368 -4.79 -12.07 17.11
CA PRO A 368 -3.60 -12.85 17.44
C PRO A 368 -3.93 -14.34 17.36
N GLY A 369 -3.03 -15.12 16.76
CA GLY A 369 -3.06 -16.57 16.80
C GLY A 369 -2.64 -17.08 18.18
N ASP A 370 -3.22 -18.18 18.66
CA ASP A 370 -2.82 -18.80 19.93
C ASP A 370 -1.44 -19.47 19.84
N ASP A 371 -1.11 -20.08 18.70
CA ASP A 371 0.23 -20.63 18.37
C ASP A 371 0.54 -20.50 16.86
N GLY A 372 -0.23 -19.69 16.14
CA GLY A 372 -0.17 -19.55 14.68
C GLY A 372 -0.02 -18.10 14.21
N PRO A 373 0.05 -17.87 12.89
CA PRO A 373 0.14 -16.51 12.34
C PRO A 373 -1.08 -15.69 12.75
N CYS A 374 -0.86 -14.38 12.95
CA CYS A 374 -1.95 -13.45 13.15
C CYS A 374 -2.84 -13.42 11.91
N THR A 375 -4.15 -13.33 12.11
CA THR A 375 -5.13 -13.21 11.04
C THR A 375 -5.81 -11.85 11.09
N ARG A 376 -6.41 -11.44 9.97
CA ARG A 376 -7.20 -10.20 9.93
C ARG A 376 -8.57 -10.38 10.57
N ARG A 377 -9.12 -9.29 11.13
CA ARG A 377 -10.47 -9.20 11.68
C ARG A 377 -11.19 -7.99 11.10
N ARG A 378 -12.47 -8.18 10.79
CA ARG A 378 -13.40 -7.11 10.44
C ARG A 378 -13.94 -6.41 11.68
N VAL A 379 -14.00 -5.09 11.62
CA VAL A 379 -14.39 -4.25 12.75
C VAL A 379 -15.31 -3.15 12.25
N ARG A 380 -16.46 -2.95 12.89
CA ARG A 380 -17.34 -1.82 12.58
C ARG A 380 -16.62 -0.50 12.78
N HIS A 381 -16.80 0.45 11.87
CA HIS A 381 -16.15 1.75 11.93
C HIS A 381 -16.42 2.46 13.28
N ALA A 382 -17.63 2.34 13.83
CA ALA A 382 -17.96 2.87 15.16
C ALA A 382 -17.08 2.30 16.31
N GLU A 383 -16.64 1.04 16.22
CA GLU A 383 -15.77 0.42 17.22
C GLU A 383 -14.36 1.05 17.24
N LEU A 384 -13.91 1.62 16.12
CA LEU A 384 -12.61 2.32 16.04
C LEU A 384 -12.57 3.61 16.85
N HIS A 385 -13.73 4.19 17.16
CA HIS A 385 -13.83 5.47 17.86
C HIS A 385 -14.61 5.45 19.17
N ALA A 386 -15.09 4.28 19.61
CA ALA A 386 -15.99 4.15 20.77
C ALA A 386 -15.47 4.75 22.09
N SER A 387 -14.15 4.97 22.20
CA SER A 387 -13.49 5.52 23.39
C SER A 387 -12.75 6.85 23.12
N LEU A 388 -13.10 7.56 22.05
CA LEU A 388 -12.43 8.79 21.63
C LEU A 388 -13.35 10.01 21.79
N ASP A 389 -12.73 11.16 22.01
CA ASP A 389 -13.39 12.46 21.91
C ASP A 389 -13.61 12.87 20.44
N GLU A 390 -14.28 14.01 20.21
CA GLU A 390 -14.59 14.49 18.86
C GLU A 390 -13.35 14.74 17.99
N GLU A 391 -12.23 15.14 18.61
CA GLU A 391 -10.95 15.33 17.93
C GLU A 391 -10.35 13.98 17.51
N GLY A 392 -10.29 13.02 18.44
CA GLY A 392 -9.81 11.66 18.15
C GLY A 392 -10.67 10.94 17.12
N ILE A 393 -11.99 11.15 17.11
CA ILE A 393 -12.90 10.65 16.06
C ILE A 393 -12.48 11.21 14.70
N ARG A 394 -12.25 12.52 14.60
CA ARG A 394 -11.81 13.19 13.36
C ARG A 394 -10.47 12.67 12.86
N GLU A 395 -9.47 12.57 13.74
CA GLU A 395 -8.14 12.09 13.36
C GLU A 395 -8.17 10.64 12.91
N THR A 396 -8.89 9.79 13.63
CA THR A 396 -9.04 8.38 13.25
C THR A 396 -9.77 8.24 11.91
N ARG A 397 -10.80 9.06 11.63
CA ARG A 397 -11.48 9.06 10.33
C ARG A 397 -10.51 9.45 9.21
N THR A 398 -9.74 10.53 9.40
CA THR A 398 -8.71 10.97 8.45
C THR A 398 -7.70 9.85 8.15
N VAL A 399 -7.27 9.14 9.20
CA VAL A 399 -6.35 8.00 9.07
C VAL A 399 -6.98 6.83 8.30
N VAL A 400 -8.21 6.43 8.64
CA VAL A 400 -8.92 5.36 7.93
C VAL A 400 -9.08 5.72 6.46
N GLU A 401 -9.51 6.95 6.15
CA GLU A 401 -9.65 7.45 4.78
C GLU A 401 -8.32 7.40 4.02
N ALA A 402 -7.22 7.83 4.64
CA ALA A 402 -5.89 7.78 4.04
C ALA A 402 -5.42 6.33 3.78
N LEU A 403 -5.63 5.42 4.73
CA LEU A 403 -5.28 4.01 4.58
C LEU A 403 -6.15 3.30 3.52
N VAL A 404 -7.43 3.64 3.42
CA VAL A 404 -8.33 3.15 2.36
C VAL A 404 -7.91 3.69 1.00
N ALA A 405 -7.56 4.98 0.91
CA ALA A 405 -7.03 5.60 -0.31
C ALA A 405 -5.70 4.93 -0.75
N ALA A 406 -4.85 4.58 0.21
CA ALA A 406 -3.62 3.82 0.02
C ALA A 406 -3.83 2.33 -0.26
N ARG A 407 -5.08 1.83 -0.23
CA ARG A 407 -5.45 0.41 -0.41
C ARG A 407 -4.84 -0.53 0.64
N LEU A 408 -4.64 -0.02 1.85
CA LEU A 408 -4.21 -0.81 3.00
C LEU A 408 -5.42 -1.32 3.79
N LEU A 409 -6.55 -0.60 3.72
CA LEU A 409 -7.84 -0.96 4.32
C LEU A 409 -8.96 -1.02 3.26
N ILE A 410 -9.98 -1.81 3.57
CA ILE A 410 -11.25 -1.88 2.84
C ILE A 410 -12.37 -1.45 3.80
N LEU A 411 -13.34 -0.72 3.27
CA LEU A 411 -14.64 -0.44 3.90
C LEU A 411 -15.70 -1.20 3.09
N ASP A 412 -16.52 -2.00 3.74
CA ASP A 412 -17.63 -2.69 3.09
C ASP A 412 -18.96 -1.93 3.20
N GLU A 413 -20.03 -2.53 2.67
CA GLU A 413 -21.37 -1.94 2.64
C GLU A 413 -22.00 -1.80 4.05
N ASP A 414 -21.54 -2.58 5.02
CA ASP A 414 -22.03 -2.62 6.40
C ASP A 414 -21.23 -1.68 7.34
N ASP A 415 -20.41 -0.78 6.76
CA ASP A 415 -19.51 0.11 7.49
C ASP A 415 -18.48 -0.66 8.35
N GLU A 416 -18.09 -1.87 7.91
CA GLU A 416 -16.99 -2.62 8.49
C GLU A 416 -15.67 -2.30 7.80
N VAL A 417 -14.64 -2.14 8.62
CA VAL A 417 -13.26 -1.92 8.22
C VAL A 417 -12.51 -3.25 8.30
N ASP A 418 -11.77 -3.57 7.24
CA ASP A 418 -10.93 -4.77 7.13
C ASP A 418 -9.56 -4.40 6.53
N LEU A 419 -8.56 -5.25 6.74
CA LEU A 419 -7.29 -5.15 6.01
C LEU A 419 -7.50 -5.54 4.55
N ALA A 420 -6.96 -4.73 3.64
CA ALA A 420 -7.02 -5.02 2.21
C ALA A 420 -6.30 -6.33 1.86
N HIS A 421 -5.18 -6.60 2.53
CA HIS A 421 -4.37 -7.80 2.32
C HIS A 421 -3.88 -8.36 3.65
N GLU A 422 -4.09 -9.65 3.89
CA GLU A 422 -3.52 -10.35 5.05
C GLU A 422 -1.98 -10.39 5.01
N ALA A 423 -1.40 -10.34 3.80
CA ALA A 423 0.03 -10.20 3.60
C ALA A 423 0.62 -8.96 4.29
N LEU A 424 -0.18 -7.92 4.60
CA LEU A 424 0.28 -6.76 5.37
C LEU A 424 0.81 -7.17 6.76
N LEU A 425 0.17 -8.15 7.40
CA LEU A 425 0.53 -8.66 8.73
C LEU A 425 1.93 -9.28 8.75
N ALA A 426 2.31 -9.96 7.67
CA ALA A 426 3.63 -10.62 7.57
C ALA A 426 4.69 -9.73 6.91
N SER A 427 4.29 -8.90 5.94
CA SER A 427 5.23 -8.17 5.07
C SER A 427 5.70 -6.86 5.67
N TRP A 428 4.86 -6.16 6.44
CA TRP A 428 5.20 -4.85 6.97
C TRP A 428 5.91 -4.97 8.33
N PRO A 429 7.22 -4.66 8.42
CA PRO A 429 7.97 -4.91 9.66
C PRO A 429 7.47 -4.12 10.86
N ARG A 430 7.09 -2.85 10.66
CA ARG A 430 6.58 -1.98 11.72
C ARG A 430 5.29 -2.53 12.34
N LEU A 431 4.38 -3.03 11.53
CA LEU A 431 3.15 -3.66 12.02
C LEU A 431 3.44 -4.94 12.80
N ARG A 432 4.41 -5.75 12.35
CA ARG A 432 4.86 -6.92 13.12
C ARG A 432 5.42 -6.52 14.48
N GLU A 433 6.28 -5.52 14.54
CA GLU A 433 6.82 -5.02 15.81
C GLU A 433 5.72 -4.56 16.76
N TRP A 434 4.67 -3.90 16.25
CA TRP A 434 3.51 -3.53 17.07
C TRP A 434 2.71 -4.73 17.54
N ILE A 435 2.45 -5.70 16.64
CA ILE A 435 1.73 -6.93 16.98
C ILE A 435 2.51 -7.70 18.04
N ASP A 436 3.82 -7.86 17.88
CA ASP A 436 4.69 -8.58 18.82
C ASP A 436 4.73 -7.88 20.18
N ALA A 437 4.81 -6.54 20.20
CA ALA A 437 4.79 -5.76 21.43
C ALA A 437 3.44 -5.81 22.16
N GLU A 438 2.34 -5.87 21.42
CA GLU A 438 0.97 -5.84 21.96
C GLU A 438 0.31 -7.23 22.01
N HIS A 439 1.06 -8.29 21.71
CA HIS A 439 0.52 -9.63 21.47
C HIS A 439 -0.30 -10.16 22.65
N GLU A 440 0.22 -10.04 23.87
CA GLU A 440 -0.48 -10.47 25.08
C GLU A 440 -1.72 -9.61 25.34
N ARG A 441 -1.64 -8.30 25.07
CA ARG A 441 -2.79 -7.39 25.25
C ARG A 441 -3.89 -7.70 24.25
N LEU A 442 -3.55 -7.99 22.99
CA LEU A 442 -4.49 -8.41 21.96
C LEU A 442 -5.19 -9.73 22.34
N ARG A 443 -4.45 -10.69 22.90
CA ARG A 443 -5.01 -11.97 23.38
C ARG A 443 -5.98 -11.79 24.53
N VAL A 444 -5.60 -10.98 25.53
CA VAL A 444 -6.48 -10.67 26.67
C VAL A 444 -7.73 -9.93 26.20
N HIS A 445 -7.57 -8.97 25.28
CA HIS A 445 -8.70 -8.25 24.69
C HIS A 445 -9.66 -9.21 23.96
N ARG A 446 -9.15 -10.12 23.12
CA ARG A 446 -9.96 -11.13 22.44
C ARG A 446 -10.77 -11.98 23.43
N ARG A 447 -10.12 -12.52 24.46
CA ARG A 447 -10.79 -13.31 25.51
C ARG A 447 -11.88 -12.51 26.22
N LEU A 448 -11.70 -11.21 26.43
CA LEU A 448 -12.72 -10.35 27.03
C LEU A 448 -13.91 -10.13 26.09
N VAL A 449 -13.66 -9.93 24.79
CA VAL A 449 -14.72 -9.80 23.79
C VAL A 449 -15.53 -11.09 23.67
N ASP A 450 -14.85 -12.24 23.60
CA ASP A 450 -15.50 -13.55 23.52
C ASP A 450 -16.35 -13.81 24.78
N ALA A 451 -15.82 -13.51 25.97
CA ALA A 451 -16.57 -13.62 27.22
C ALA A 451 -17.75 -12.63 27.32
N ALA A 452 -17.61 -11.42 26.80
CA ALA A 452 -18.70 -10.46 26.75
C ALA A 452 -19.83 -10.92 25.83
N HIS A 453 -19.49 -11.49 24.66
CA HIS A 453 -20.47 -12.10 23.77
C HIS A 453 -21.17 -13.30 24.42
N GLU A 454 -20.44 -14.17 25.11
CA GLU A 454 -21.00 -15.30 25.85
C GLU A 454 -21.96 -14.84 26.97
N TRP A 455 -21.55 -13.83 27.75
CA TRP A 455 -22.40 -13.24 28.79
C TRP A 455 -23.68 -12.64 28.22
N HIS A 456 -23.61 -11.97 27.07
CA HIS A 456 -24.80 -11.43 26.40
C HIS A 456 -25.71 -12.53 25.84
N ALA A 457 -25.13 -13.59 25.27
CA ALA A 457 -25.88 -14.75 24.77
C ALA A 457 -26.58 -15.53 25.89
N LEU A 458 -26.03 -15.51 27.11
CA LEU A 458 -26.61 -16.11 28.31
C LEU A 458 -27.53 -15.16 29.09
N ASP A 459 -28.07 -14.13 28.42
CA ASP A 459 -28.94 -13.09 29.00
C ASP A 459 -28.41 -12.51 30.32
N HIS A 460 -27.14 -12.11 30.28
CA HIS A 460 -26.47 -11.42 31.38
C HIS A 460 -26.32 -12.27 32.67
N ALA A 461 -26.32 -13.60 32.55
CA ALA A 461 -26.16 -14.51 33.68
C ALA A 461 -24.93 -14.16 34.56
N PRO A 462 -25.09 -14.03 35.89
CA PRO A 462 -24.03 -13.56 36.77
C PRO A 462 -22.81 -14.49 36.86
N ASP A 463 -22.98 -15.77 36.51
CA ASP A 463 -21.91 -16.78 36.55
C ASP A 463 -20.99 -16.75 35.33
N ALA A 464 -21.39 -16.09 34.24
CA ALA A 464 -20.53 -15.84 33.09
C ALA A 464 -19.60 -14.61 33.29
N LEU A 465 -19.77 -13.86 34.38
CA LEU A 465 -18.87 -12.75 34.72
C LEU A 465 -17.50 -13.26 35.21
N TYR A 466 -16.44 -12.57 34.79
CA TYR A 466 -15.09 -12.85 35.27
C TYR A 466 -14.98 -12.62 36.78
N ARG A 467 -14.48 -13.63 37.51
CA ARG A 467 -14.19 -13.57 38.95
C ARG A 467 -12.77 -14.07 39.23
N GLY A 468 -12.18 -13.61 40.32
CA GLY A 468 -10.85 -14.06 40.78
C GLY A 468 -9.74 -13.86 39.73
N SER A 469 -8.92 -14.88 39.50
CA SER A 469 -7.77 -14.83 38.59
C SER A 469 -8.13 -14.50 37.13
N ARG A 470 -9.36 -14.80 36.68
CA ARG A 470 -9.85 -14.39 35.36
C ARG A 470 -10.02 -12.88 35.21
N LEU A 471 -10.29 -12.16 36.31
CA LEU A 471 -10.44 -10.70 36.34
C LEU A 471 -9.08 -9.98 36.49
N ASP A 472 -8.12 -10.59 37.18
CA ASP A 472 -6.83 -9.98 37.48
C ASP A 472 -5.94 -9.79 36.25
N THR A 473 -6.01 -10.70 35.28
CA THR A 473 -5.22 -10.63 34.04
C THR A 473 -5.61 -9.41 33.17
N PRO A 474 -6.90 -9.19 32.83
CA PRO A 474 -7.40 -7.96 32.21
C PRO A 474 -6.98 -6.66 32.91
N ARG A 475 -7.06 -6.63 34.25
CA ARG A 475 -6.77 -5.44 35.06
C ARG A 475 -5.29 -5.04 35.03
N ARG A 476 -4.39 -6.03 34.90
CA ARG A 476 -2.95 -5.77 34.78
C ARG A 476 -2.58 -5.26 33.38
N SER A 477 -3.28 -5.74 32.35
CA SER A 477 -3.05 -5.35 30.94
C SER A 477 -3.74 -4.05 30.52
N SER A 478 -4.70 -3.52 31.30
CA SER A 478 -5.46 -2.30 30.97
C SER A 478 -4.75 -0.98 31.31
N ARG A 479 -3.49 -1.02 31.78
CA ARG A 479 -2.69 0.19 31.93
C ARG A 479 -2.39 0.80 30.55
N PRO A 480 -2.55 2.11 30.35
CA PRO A 480 -2.27 2.74 29.06
C PRO A 480 -0.80 2.51 28.67
N PRO A 481 -0.50 2.41 27.37
CA PRO A 481 0.87 2.22 26.92
C PRO A 481 1.72 3.39 27.43
N SER A 482 2.85 3.07 28.07
CA SER A 482 3.95 4.02 28.13
C SER A 482 4.31 4.38 26.70
N ALA A 483 4.32 5.68 26.37
CA ALA A 483 4.66 6.20 25.05
C ALA A 483 5.87 5.46 24.45
N PRO A 484 5.92 5.27 23.12
CA PRO A 484 7.05 4.60 22.48
C PRO A 484 8.33 5.27 22.97
N LEU A 485 9.25 4.46 23.49
CA LEU A 485 10.56 4.90 23.93
C LEU A 485 11.18 5.73 22.80
N SER A 486 11.19 7.04 23.00
CA SER A 486 11.91 7.95 22.14
C SER A 486 13.37 7.51 22.16
N SER A 487 13.98 7.45 20.97
CA SER A 487 15.38 7.10 20.72
C SER A 487 16.32 7.69 21.79
N PRO A 488 17.41 6.98 22.16
CA PRO A 488 18.32 7.46 23.18
C PRO A 488 18.92 8.79 22.74
N ARG A 489 18.55 9.88 23.42
CA ARG A 489 19.24 11.15 23.29
C ARG A 489 20.69 10.94 23.74
N TRP A 490 21.57 10.95 22.76
CA TRP A 490 23.00 11.22 22.94
C TRP A 490 23.16 12.56 23.67
N ASN A 491 23.35 12.51 24.99
CA ASN A 491 23.93 13.63 25.73
C ASN A 491 25.44 13.43 25.78
N GLY A 492 26.11 13.88 24.72
CA GLY A 492 27.55 14.13 24.78
C GLY A 492 27.81 15.40 25.58
N THR A 493 28.31 15.25 26.81
CA THR A 493 29.27 16.18 27.42
C THR A 493 30.00 15.45 28.54
N SER A 494 31.09 14.78 28.17
CA SER A 494 32.14 14.39 29.09
C SER A 494 32.95 15.65 29.42
N SER A 495 33.04 16.01 30.70
CA SER A 495 34.08 16.89 31.23
C SER A 495 34.67 16.24 32.48
N PRO A 496 36.01 16.23 32.64
CA PRO A 496 36.68 15.39 33.62
C PRO A 496 36.61 15.99 35.04
N PRO A 497 36.75 15.18 36.09
CA PRO A 497 36.76 15.72 37.46
C PRO A 497 38.06 16.49 37.72
N ARG A 498 37.92 17.77 38.06
CA ARG A 498 39.00 18.61 38.60
C ARG A 498 39.28 18.20 40.05
N ASN A 499 40.51 17.76 40.25
CA ASN A 499 41.17 17.57 41.53
C ASN A 499 41.25 18.91 42.29
N THR A 500 40.60 19.01 43.45
CA THR A 500 40.86 20.07 44.45
C THR A 500 40.81 19.48 45.86
N GLY A 501 41.94 18.88 46.26
CA GLY A 501 42.23 18.63 47.67
C GLY A 501 42.67 19.94 48.31
N ALA A 502 41.82 20.48 49.19
CA ALA A 502 42.17 21.57 50.08
C ALA A 502 42.92 21.03 51.31
N ALA A 503 44.06 21.64 51.59
CA ALA A 503 44.92 21.39 52.74
C ALA A 503 44.50 22.21 53.96
N GLY A 504 44.85 21.69 55.15
CA GLY A 504 44.97 22.41 56.43
C GLY A 504 43.96 21.93 57.48
N GLY A 505 44.31 21.38 58.64
CA GLY A 505 45.59 21.23 59.33
C GLY A 505 45.42 21.57 60.82
N SER A 506 45.75 20.65 61.73
CA SER A 506 46.19 20.83 63.14
C SER A 506 46.14 19.47 63.84
N ALA A 507 47.25 18.80 64.21
CA ALA A 507 48.26 19.08 65.25
C ALA A 507 47.89 18.53 66.65
N VAL A 508 48.94 18.12 67.40
CA VAL A 508 49.02 17.53 68.75
C VAL A 508 48.96 15.98 68.78
N GLY A 509 49.89 15.22 69.36
CA GLY A 509 51.05 15.49 70.23
C GLY A 509 51.83 14.20 70.51
N ARG A 510 53.09 14.39 70.88
CA ARG A 510 54.26 13.49 71.08
C ARG A 510 54.17 12.60 72.35
N PRO A 511 55.14 11.74 72.74
CA PRO A 511 56.62 11.79 72.54
C PRO A 511 57.20 10.78 71.56
#